data_AF-A0AAD6QWE6-F1
#
_entry.id   AF-A0AAD6QWE6-F1
#
_cell.length_a   1.000
_cell.length_b   1.000
_cell.length_c   1.000
_cell.angle_alpha   90.00
_cell.angle_beta   90.00
_cell.angle_gamma   90.00
#
_symmetry.space_group_name_H-M   'P 1'
#
loop_
_entity.id
_entity.type
_entity.pdbx_description
1 polymer ?
#
loop_
_entity_poly.entity_id
_entity_poly.type
_entity_poly.pdbx_seq_one_letter_code
_entity_poly.pdbx_strand_id
1 'polypeptide(L)'
;MSGRGRLSQEAVAEAVEMAAKGSPFDVVYYPRAGWYSDFVVRAEAVEAALGVFWTAGMRVKMAMETEDSSRMTWFQGTVSGTGLPDSGAWRGSPWRMLQACIL
;
A
#
# COMPACT_ATOMS: atom_id res chain seq x y z
N MET A 1 -7.58 2.99 24.93
CA MET A 1 -7.54 1.73 24.15
C MET A 1 -6.09 1.50 23.75
N SER A 2 -5.48 0.39 24.16
CA SER A 2 -4.05 0.12 23.97
C SER A 2 -3.79 -0.23 22.49
N GLY A 3 -3.18 0.70 21.75
CA GLY A 3 -2.92 0.61 20.30
C GLY A 3 -1.85 -0.42 19.87
N ARG A 4 -1.70 -1.52 20.61
CA ARG A 4 -0.84 -2.68 20.25
C ARG A 4 -1.61 -4.00 20.22
N GLY A 5 -2.94 -3.94 20.09
CA GLY A 5 -3.75 -5.14 19.91
C GLY A 5 -3.48 -5.78 18.56
N ARG A 6 -3.09 -7.06 18.57
CA ARG A 6 -3.04 -7.88 17.35
C ARG A 6 -4.48 -7.99 16.83
N LEU A 7 -4.75 -7.50 15.61
CA LEU A 7 -6.05 -7.66 14.96
C LEU A 7 -6.42 -9.15 14.95
N SER A 8 -7.63 -9.48 15.41
CA SER A 8 -8.11 -10.86 15.40
C SER A 8 -8.52 -11.26 13.98
N GLN A 9 -8.52 -12.56 13.69
CA GLN A 9 -8.94 -13.04 12.36
C GLN A 9 -10.44 -12.76 12.12
N GLU A 10 -11.23 -12.79 13.19
CA GLU A 10 -12.67 -12.51 13.18
C GLU A 10 -12.94 -11.06 12.79
N ALA A 11 -12.20 -10.10 13.38
CA ALA A 11 -12.33 -8.69 13.03
C ALA A 11 -11.97 -8.42 11.56
N VAL A 12 -10.98 -9.14 11.01
CA VAL A 12 -10.63 -9.05 9.58
C VAL A 12 -11.75 -9.64 8.71
N ALA A 13 -12.30 -10.79 9.09
CA ALA A 13 -13.39 -11.43 8.35
C ALA A 13 -14.65 -10.57 8.34
N GLU A 14 -15.01 -9.95 9.47
CA GLU A 14 -16.14 -9.02 9.57
C GLU A 14 -15.95 -7.80 8.65
N ALA A 15 -14.75 -7.20 8.65
CA ALA A 15 -14.45 -6.08 7.76
C ALA A 15 -14.55 -6.47 6.27
N VAL A 16 -14.09 -7.67 5.90
CA VAL A 16 -14.23 -8.21 4.53
C VAL A 16 -15.70 -8.38 4.15
N GLU A 17 -16.52 -8.92 5.06
CA GLU A 17 -17.96 -9.11 4.82
C GLU A 17 -18.68 -7.76 4.67
N MET A 18 -18.36 -6.78 5.51
CA MET A 18 -18.90 -5.42 5.43
C MET A 18 -18.51 -4.76 4.11
N ALA A 19 -17.23 -4.85 3.72
CA ALA A 19 -16.74 -4.34 2.44
C ALA A 19 -17.44 -5.00 1.24
N ALA A 20 -17.64 -6.33 1.26
CA ALA A 20 -18.33 -7.05 0.20
C ALA A 20 -19.80 -6.63 0.05
N LYS A 21 -20.44 -6.18 1.13
CA LYS A 21 -21.81 -5.64 1.14
C LYS A 21 -21.87 -4.15 0.78
N GLY A 22 -20.74 -3.47 0.65
CA GLY A 22 -20.68 -2.01 0.50
C GLY A 22 -21.09 -1.26 1.77
N SER A 23 -21.05 -1.92 2.93
CA SER A 23 -21.41 -1.33 4.22
C SER A 23 -20.21 -0.57 4.81
N PRO A 24 -20.43 0.55 5.53
CA PRO A 24 -19.36 1.27 6.22
C PRO A 24 -18.72 0.42 7.33
N PHE A 25 -17.41 0.54 7.50
CA PHE A 25 -16.65 -0.06 8.61
C PHE A 25 -15.49 0.84 9.00
N ASP A 26 -15.00 0.69 10.22
CA ASP A 26 -13.92 1.51 10.76
C ASP A 26 -12.55 0.86 10.57
N VAL A 27 -11.53 1.69 10.34
CA VAL A 27 -10.14 1.28 10.37
C VAL A 27 -9.34 2.25 11.23
N VAL A 28 -8.46 1.70 12.06
CA VAL A 28 -7.54 2.50 12.87
C VAL A 28 -6.19 2.53 12.19
N TYR A 29 -5.74 3.73 11.82
CA TYR A 29 -4.42 3.94 11.22
C TYR A 29 -3.49 4.66 12.19
N TYR A 30 -2.31 4.06 12.40
CA TYR A 30 -1.21 4.67 13.14
C TYR A 30 -0.09 4.97 12.15
N PRO A 31 -0.08 6.16 11.51
CA PRO A 31 0.97 6.52 10.57
C PRO A 31 2.33 6.47 11.25
N ARG A 32 3.31 5.89 10.55
CA ARG A 32 4.72 5.94 10.96
C ARG A 32 5.52 6.52 9.84
N ALA A 33 6.29 7.55 10.14
CA ALA A 33 7.30 8.05 9.22
C ALA A 33 8.26 6.91 8.86
N GLY A 34 8.67 6.86 7.59
CA GLY A 34 9.52 5.77 7.12
C GLY A 34 9.11 5.15 5.79
N TRP A 35 9.57 3.92 5.60
CA TRP A 35 9.31 3.06 4.44
C TRP A 35 7.93 2.37 4.46
N TYR A 36 7.09 2.68 5.45
CA TYR A 36 5.79 2.04 5.60
C TYR A 36 4.77 2.65 4.63
N SER A 37 3.94 1.81 4.02
CA SER A 37 2.97 2.20 3.00
C SER A 37 1.64 2.55 3.65
N ASP A 38 1.00 3.62 3.17
CA ASP A 38 -0.42 3.85 3.44
C ASP A 38 -1.24 2.71 2.82
N PHE A 39 -2.18 2.18 3.60
CA PHE A 39 -3.10 1.14 3.14
C PHE A 39 -4.50 1.68 2.82
N VAL A 40 -4.80 2.94 3.19
CA VAL A 40 -5.97 3.69 2.72
C VAL A 40 -5.48 4.76 1.76
N VAL A 41 -5.74 4.55 0.47
CA VAL A 41 -5.30 5.43 -0.60
C VAL A 41 -6.51 5.87 -1.43
N ARG A 42 -6.44 7.08 -2.00
CA ARG A 42 -7.50 7.59 -2.89
C ARG A 42 -7.62 6.70 -4.12
N ALA A 43 -8.85 6.35 -4.51
CA ALA A 43 -9.11 5.49 -5.65
C ALA A 43 -8.50 6.03 -6.94
N GLU A 44 -8.57 7.35 -7.17
CA GLU A 44 -8.06 7.97 -8.39
C GLU A 44 -6.54 7.84 -8.52
N ALA A 45 -5.82 7.82 -7.39
CA ALA A 45 -4.38 7.60 -7.40
C ALA A 45 -4.03 6.15 -7.77
N VAL A 46 -4.84 5.20 -7.31
CA VAL A 46 -4.70 3.77 -7.67
C VAL A 46 -5.00 3.57 -9.14
N GLU A 47 -6.11 4.09 -9.65
CA GLU A 47 -6.50 3.97 -11.06
C GLU A 47 -5.46 4.60 -12.00
N ALA A 48 -4.96 5.80 -11.65
CA ALA A 48 -3.89 6.44 -12.43
C ALA A 48 -2.61 5.60 -12.44
N ALA A 49 -2.24 4.98 -11.31
CA ALA A 49 -1.07 4.11 -11.22
C ALA A 49 -1.26 2.79 -12.00
N LEU A 50 -2.47 2.22 -12.00
CA LEU A 50 -2.80 1.01 -12.77
C LEU A 50 -2.88 1.27 -14.28
N GLY A 51 -3.17 2.50 -14.70
CA GLY A 51 -3.10 2.92 -16.10
C GLY A 51 -1.67 2.98 -16.68
N VAL A 52 -0.64 2.90 -15.83
CA VAL A 52 0.77 2.88 -16.27
C VAL A 52 1.18 1.46 -16.61
N PHE A 53 1.76 1.26 -17.80
CA PHE A 53 2.38 -0.01 -18.17
C PHE A 53 3.75 -0.18 -17.50
N TRP A 54 3.74 -0.55 -16.22
CA TRP A 54 4.95 -0.77 -15.43
C TRP A 54 5.80 -1.89 -16.02
N THR A 55 7.08 -1.61 -16.21
CA THR A 55 8.07 -2.57 -16.74
C THR A 55 9.41 -2.42 -16.01
N ALA A 56 10.19 -3.50 -16.01
CA ALA A 56 11.55 -3.46 -15.50
C ALA A 56 12.39 -2.44 -16.31
N GLY A 57 13.22 -1.66 -15.62
CA GLY A 57 14.02 -0.58 -16.20
C GLY A 57 13.37 0.81 -16.13
N MET A 58 12.08 0.91 -15.77
CA MET A 58 11.44 2.21 -15.56
C MET A 58 12.03 2.94 -14.36
N ARG A 59 12.38 4.22 -14.53
CA ARG A 59 12.83 5.08 -13.43
C ARG A 59 11.65 5.53 -12.60
N VAL A 60 11.79 5.45 -11.29
CA VAL A 60 10.79 5.88 -10.31
C VAL A 60 11.41 6.88 -9.34
N LYS A 61 10.56 7.75 -8.80
CA LYS A 61 10.90 8.60 -7.66
C LYS A 61 9.90 8.32 -6.55
N MET A 62 10.42 8.07 -5.35
CA MET A 62 9.63 7.84 -4.16
C MET A 62 9.79 9.04 -3.22
N ALA A 63 8.67 9.65 -2.87
CA ALA A 63 8.63 10.70 -1.86
C ALA A 63 8.49 10.04 -0.48
N MET A 64 9.29 10.48 0.49
CA MET A 64 9.25 9.96 1.85
C MET A 64 9.40 11.11 2.84
N GLU A 65 8.48 11.18 3.79
CA GLU A 65 8.55 12.17 4.86
C GLU A 65 9.65 11.82 5.87
N THR A 66 10.29 12.85 6.41
CA THR A 66 11.20 12.72 7.54
C THR A 66 10.44 12.26 8.79
N GLU A 67 11.18 11.76 9.79
CA GLU A 67 10.59 11.22 11.02
C GLU A 67 9.69 12.22 11.77
N ASP A 68 10.02 13.49 11.66
CA ASP A 68 9.29 14.62 12.24
C ASP A 68 8.22 15.21 11.30
N SER A 69 7.97 14.58 10.14
CA SER A 69 7.06 15.03 9.08
C SER A 69 7.31 16.49 8.62
N SER A 70 8.49 17.05 8.87
CA SER A 70 8.78 18.45 8.54
C SER A 70 9.32 18.64 7.12
N ARG A 71 9.83 17.56 6.50
CA ARG A 71 10.47 17.60 5.19
C ARG A 71 10.10 16.38 4.35
N MET A 72 10.05 16.59 3.04
CA MET A 72 9.92 15.54 2.03
C MET A 72 11.27 15.26 1.40
N THR A 73 11.71 13.99 1.44
CA THR A 73 12.93 13.51 0.78
C THR A 73 12.54 12.68 -0.45
N TRP A 74 13.24 12.90 -1.55
CA TRP A 74 13.00 12.18 -2.80
C TRP A 74 14.09 11.14 -3.04
N PHE A 75 13.68 9.88 -3.08
CA PHE A 75 14.55 8.75 -3.41
C PHE A 75 14.35 8.37 -4.86
N GLN A 76 15.45 8.16 -5.59
CA GLN A 76 15.40 7.73 -6.98
C GLN A 76 15.63 6.22 -7.06
N GLY A 77 14.92 5.56 -7.95
CA GLY A 77 15.06 4.13 -8.11
C GLY A 77 14.70 3.66 -9.51
N THR A 78 14.84 2.36 -9.70
CA THR A 78 14.44 1.68 -10.93
C THR A 78 13.55 0.51 -10.59
N VAL A 79 12.46 0.32 -11.32
CA VAL A 79 11.62 -0.89 -11.25
C VAL A 79 12.48 -2.05 -11.73
N SER A 80 12.69 -3.04 -10.86
CA SER A 80 13.44 -4.26 -11.19
C SER A 80 12.51 -5.39 -11.64
N GLY A 81 11.22 -5.30 -11.33
CA GLY A 81 10.24 -6.32 -11.68
C GLY A 81 8.81 -5.91 -11.33
N THR A 82 7.87 -6.65 -11.89
CA THR A 82 6.43 -6.48 -11.67
C THR A 82 5.80 -7.86 -11.47
N GLY A 83 4.82 -7.98 -10.58
CA GLY A 83 4.10 -9.24 -10.39
C GLY A 83 2.89 -9.08 -9.49
N LEU A 84 1.80 -9.74 -9.85
CA LEU A 84 0.62 -9.86 -8.99
C LEU A 84 0.68 -11.22 -8.28
N PRO A 85 0.09 -11.35 -7.07
CA PRO A 85 -0.04 -12.65 -6.44
C PRO A 85 -0.88 -13.59 -7.32
N ASP A 86 -0.34 -14.76 -7.64
CA ASP A 86 -1.00 -15.76 -8.51
C ASP A 86 -1.89 -16.74 -7.72
N SER A 87 -1.85 -16.73 -6.40
CA SER A 87 -2.62 -17.64 -5.54
C SER A 87 -2.92 -17.03 -4.16
N GLY A 88 -3.82 -17.67 -3.41
CA GLY A 88 -4.24 -17.22 -2.08
C GLY A 88 -5.33 -16.16 -2.07
N ALA A 89 -5.62 -15.62 -0.89
CA ALA A 89 -6.71 -14.66 -0.64
C ALA A 89 -6.54 -13.30 -1.35
N TRP A 90 -5.34 -13.00 -1.84
CA TRP A 90 -4.99 -11.72 -2.47
C TRP A 90 -4.63 -11.87 -3.96
N ARG A 91 -5.10 -12.94 -4.60
CA ARG A 91 -4.86 -13.18 -6.03
C ARG A 91 -5.26 -11.95 -6.84
N GLY A 92 -4.35 -11.46 -7.69
CA GLY A 92 -4.57 -10.29 -8.53
C GLY A 92 -4.52 -8.93 -7.80
N SER A 93 -4.19 -8.92 -6.50
CA SER A 93 -4.05 -7.66 -5.75
C SER A 93 -2.86 -6.84 -6.26
N PRO A 94 -3.05 -5.53 -6.54
CA PRO A 94 -1.95 -4.65 -6.94
C PRO A 94 -1.03 -4.26 -5.77
N TRP A 95 -1.36 -4.69 -4.54
CA TRP A 95 -0.57 -4.38 -3.36
C TRP A 95 0.86 -4.93 -3.51
N ARG A 96 1.84 -4.02 -3.46
CA ARG A 96 3.28 -4.33 -3.61
C ARG A 96 3.62 -5.06 -4.92
N MET A 97 2.87 -4.78 -6.00
CA MET A 97 3.12 -5.42 -7.29
C MET A 97 4.43 -4.99 -7.98
N LEU A 98 5.04 -3.89 -7.53
CA LEU A 98 6.30 -3.38 -8.09
C LEU A 98 7.47 -3.73 -7.16
N GLN A 99 8.49 -4.37 -7.73
CA GLN A 99 9.79 -4.49 -7.11
C GLN A 99 10.67 -3.34 -7.61
N ALA A 100 11.26 -2.57 -6.69
CA ALA A 100 12.11 -1.44 -7.01
C ALA A 100 13.45 -1.53 -6.28
N CYS A 101 14.52 -1.16 -6.97
CA CYS A 101 15.83 -0.90 -6.38
C CYS A 101 15.97 0.60 -6.20
N ILE A 102 16.05 1.05 -4.95
CA ILE A 102 16.19 2.45 -4.57
C ILE A 102 17.68 2.72 -4.29
N LEU A 103 18.20 3.82 -4.86
CA LEU A 103 19.58 4.30 -4.69
C LEU A 103 19.66 5.42 -3.65
#